data_AF-A0A6A4PKR8-F1
#
_entry.id   AF-A0A6A4PKR8-F1
#
_cell.length_a   1.000
_cell.length_b   1.000
_cell.length_c   1.000
_cell.angle_alpha   90.00
_cell.angle_beta   90.00
_cell.angle_gamma   90.00
#
_symmetry.space_group_name_H-M   'P 1'
#
loop_
_entity.id
_entity.type
_entity.pdbx_description
1 polymer ?
#
loop_
_entity_poly.entity_id
_entity_poly.type
_entity_poly.pdbx_seq_one_letter_code
_entity_poly.pdbx_strand_id
1 'polypeptide(L)'
;MSLLSSSALKITFLILFILAILLACFTLPIQKILNDFLTWVEQDLGPWGPLALAVVYIPLTILAVPASVLTIGGGYLFGLPMGIVADSIGSTAGAGASFLLGRTIGKSFVVSRLKDYPKFRLVEIAIQRSGFKIVFLIRLAPLVPYNILNYLLSVTPVSLRDYMLASWLGMMPLTVALVYVGTTLKDLSDVTHGLEQFSTSRWVFIILGIVISVVLMICVTKVAKSSLDEALAGRDEDIDDTTSLTRLEDPNH
;
A
#
# COMPACT_ATOMS: atom_id res chain seq x y z
N MET A 1 -42.34 2.23 -4.09
CA MET A 1 -41.45 1.86 -5.22
C MET A 1 -40.54 3.04 -5.57
N SER A 2 -39.70 3.51 -4.62
CA SER A 2 -38.87 4.73 -4.80
C SER A 2 -37.57 4.79 -3.99
N LEU A 3 -37.17 3.73 -3.26
CA LEU A 3 -35.92 3.72 -2.47
C LEU A 3 -34.77 2.93 -3.11
N LEU A 4 -35.02 2.26 -4.24
CA LEU A 4 -34.02 1.43 -4.95
C LEU A 4 -33.16 2.19 -5.96
N SER A 5 -33.50 3.42 -6.36
CA SER A 5 -32.84 4.06 -7.51
C SER A 5 -31.51 4.74 -7.16
N SER A 6 -31.34 5.33 -5.98
CA SER A 6 -30.10 6.09 -5.66
C SER A 6 -28.91 5.17 -5.38
N SER A 7 -29.13 4.05 -4.67
CA SER A 7 -28.07 3.10 -4.30
C SER A 7 -27.67 2.21 -5.49
N ALA A 8 -28.64 1.77 -6.29
CA ALA A 8 -28.37 0.99 -7.50
C ALA A 8 -27.62 1.84 -8.55
N LEU A 9 -28.01 3.10 -8.74
CA LEU A 9 -27.30 4.02 -9.64
C LEU A 9 -25.84 4.23 -9.21
N LYS A 10 -25.58 4.43 -7.91
CA LYS A 10 -24.22 4.56 -7.35
C LYS A 10 -23.39 3.28 -7.54
N ILE A 11 -23.99 2.11 -7.35
CA ILE A 11 -23.33 0.81 -7.55
C ILE A 11 -23.04 0.59 -9.04
N THR A 12 -23.98 0.91 -9.94
CA THR A 12 -23.76 0.86 -11.39
C THR A 12 -22.66 1.81 -11.83
N PHE A 13 -22.62 3.04 -11.30
CA PHE A 13 -21.55 3.99 -11.57
C PHE A 13 -20.19 3.50 -11.04
N LEU A 14 -20.16 2.93 -9.83
CA LEU A 14 -18.95 2.36 -9.23
C LEU A 14 -18.44 1.14 -10.03
N ILE A 15 -19.35 0.26 -10.46
CA ILE A 15 -19.02 -0.90 -11.30
C ILE A 15 -18.54 -0.44 -12.67
N LEU A 16 -19.19 0.53 -13.30
CA LEU A 16 -18.72 1.14 -14.55
C LEU A 16 -17.38 1.83 -14.38
N PHE A 17 -17.13 2.48 -13.24
CA PHE A 17 -15.85 3.12 -12.93
C PHE A 17 -14.74 2.09 -12.71
N ILE A 18 -15.00 1.04 -11.94
CA ILE A 18 -14.05 -0.07 -11.72
C ILE A 18 -13.82 -0.82 -13.04
N LEU A 19 -14.86 -1.08 -13.84
CA LEU A 19 -14.75 -1.73 -15.13
C LEU A 19 -14.02 -0.85 -16.15
N ALA A 20 -14.23 0.46 -16.13
CA ALA A 20 -13.48 1.42 -16.93
C ALA A 20 -12.02 1.51 -16.49
N ILE A 21 -11.71 1.43 -15.20
CA ILE A 21 -10.34 1.33 -14.68
C ILE A 21 -9.69 0.01 -15.09
N LEU A 22 -10.41 -1.10 -15.00
CA LEU A 22 -9.90 -2.42 -15.41
C LEU A 22 -9.67 -2.48 -16.92
N LEU A 23 -10.62 -2.00 -17.72
CA LEU A 23 -10.43 -1.85 -19.16
C LEU A 23 -9.27 -0.91 -19.44
N ALA A 24 -9.21 0.28 -18.84
CA ALA A 24 -8.11 1.22 -19.01
C ALA A 24 -6.76 0.59 -18.63
N CYS A 25 -6.69 -0.22 -17.56
CA CYS A 25 -5.47 -0.93 -17.19
C CYS A 25 -5.04 -2.01 -18.19
N PHE A 26 -5.99 -2.65 -18.87
CA PHE A 26 -5.72 -3.66 -19.89
C PHE A 26 -5.57 -3.10 -21.31
N THR A 27 -6.20 -1.98 -21.63
CA THR A 27 -6.23 -1.37 -22.97
C THR A 27 -5.25 -0.21 -23.11
N LEU A 28 -4.98 0.54 -22.04
CA LEU A 28 -3.92 1.54 -22.05
C LEU A 28 -2.59 0.80 -21.85
N PRO A 29 -1.56 1.11 -22.66
CA PRO A 29 -0.24 0.59 -22.45
C PRO A 29 0.39 1.31 -21.25
N ILE A 30 -0.10 1.05 -20.03
CA ILE A 30 0.34 1.73 -18.79
C ILE A 30 1.85 1.64 -18.65
N GLN A 31 2.44 0.51 -19.01
CA GLN A 31 3.89 0.34 -18.99
C GLN A 31 4.59 1.31 -19.95
N LYS A 32 4.03 1.51 -21.15
CA LYS A 32 4.56 2.49 -22.12
C LYS A 32 4.35 3.91 -21.63
N ILE A 33 3.16 4.25 -21.13
CA ILE A 33 2.85 5.58 -20.59
C ILE A 33 3.77 5.92 -19.41
N LEU A 34 4.03 4.97 -18.52
CA LEU A 34 4.93 5.14 -17.40
C LEU A 34 6.38 5.29 -17.87
N ASN A 35 6.83 4.51 -18.86
CA ASN A 35 8.16 4.67 -19.45
C ASN A 35 8.30 6.03 -20.14
N ASP A 36 7.32 6.44 -20.94
CA ASP A 36 7.29 7.75 -21.62
C ASP A 36 7.29 8.89 -20.59
N PHE A 37 6.54 8.74 -19.49
CA PHE A 37 6.56 9.68 -18.36
C PHE A 37 7.92 9.73 -17.67
N LEU A 38 8.53 8.58 -17.35
CA LEU A 38 9.85 8.53 -16.72
C LEU A 38 10.92 9.17 -17.63
N THR A 39 10.82 8.94 -18.95
CA THR A 39 11.71 9.53 -19.96
C THR A 39 11.53 11.05 -20.02
N TRP A 40 10.28 11.53 -20.04
CA TRP A 40 9.96 12.96 -20.00
C TRP A 40 10.48 13.63 -18.71
N VAL A 41 10.33 12.95 -17.57
CA VAL A 41 10.83 13.42 -16.28
C VAL A 41 12.36 13.53 -16.28
N GLU A 42 13.05 12.58 -16.88
CA GLU A 42 14.51 12.61 -17.01
C GLU A 42 15.00 13.74 -17.93
N GLN A 43 14.31 13.95 -19.06
CA GLN A 43 14.75 14.88 -20.09
C GLN A 43 14.35 16.34 -19.82
N ASP A 44 13.13 16.59 -19.32
CA ASP A 44 12.54 17.93 -19.33
C ASP A 44 12.36 18.55 -17.93
N LEU A 45 12.34 17.77 -16.84
CA LEU A 45 12.01 18.30 -15.50
C LEU A 45 13.23 18.58 -14.62
N GLY A 46 14.36 17.94 -14.89
CA GLY A 46 15.58 18.09 -14.11
C GLY A 46 15.33 18.00 -12.59
N PRO A 47 15.59 19.06 -11.79
CA PRO A 47 15.42 19.02 -10.33
C PRO A 47 13.98 18.80 -9.84
N TRP A 48 12.96 19.07 -10.66
CA TRP A 48 11.55 18.93 -10.29
C TRP A 48 10.99 17.52 -10.48
N GLY A 49 11.77 16.61 -11.07
CA GLY A 49 11.35 15.24 -11.34
C GLY A 49 10.81 14.47 -10.12
N PRO A 50 11.46 14.53 -8.94
CA PRO A 50 10.95 13.90 -7.72
C PRO A 50 9.55 14.38 -7.32
N LEU A 51 9.26 15.67 -7.49
CA LEU A 51 7.96 16.24 -7.17
C LEU A 51 6.88 15.75 -8.15
N ALA A 52 7.19 15.71 -9.45
CA ALA A 52 6.27 15.19 -10.46
C ALA A 52 5.93 13.73 -10.20
N LEU A 53 6.92 12.91 -9.83
CA LEU A 53 6.70 11.51 -9.47
C LEU A 53 5.76 11.39 -8.25
N ALA A 54 5.98 12.20 -7.21
CA ALA A 54 5.12 12.24 -6.04
C ALA A 54 3.67 12.64 -6.38
N VAL A 55 3.48 13.62 -7.27
CA VAL A 55 2.15 14.07 -7.72
C VAL A 55 1.42 12.98 -8.51
N VAL A 56 2.12 12.29 -9.42
CA VAL A 56 1.53 11.20 -10.24
C VAL A 56 1.18 9.98 -9.39
N TYR A 57 1.88 9.77 -8.28
CA TYR A 57 1.58 8.69 -7.33
C TYR A 57 0.15 8.78 -6.75
N ILE A 58 -0.36 10.00 -6.54
CA ILE A 58 -1.68 10.25 -5.94
C ILE A 58 -2.82 9.67 -6.79
N PRO A 59 -3.03 10.09 -8.06
CA PRO A 59 -4.10 9.55 -8.88
C PRO A 59 -3.93 8.06 -9.15
N LEU A 60 -2.71 7.55 -9.29
CA LEU A 60 -2.47 6.11 -9.49
C LEU A 60 -2.88 5.29 -8.26
N THR A 61 -2.60 5.79 -7.06
CA THR A 61 -3.04 5.15 -5.81
C THR A 61 -4.56 5.15 -5.68
N ILE A 62 -5.21 6.23 -6.12
CA ILE A 62 -6.69 6.34 -6.12
C ILE A 62 -7.30 5.36 -7.13
N LEU A 63 -6.75 5.31 -8.34
CA LEU A 63 -7.19 4.44 -9.43
C LEU A 63 -6.74 2.98 -9.29
N ALA A 64 -6.13 2.63 -8.16
CA ALA A 64 -5.63 1.30 -7.86
C ALA A 64 -4.62 0.73 -8.88
N VAL A 65 -3.88 1.61 -9.56
CA VAL A 65 -2.81 1.22 -10.48
C VAL A 65 -1.60 0.72 -9.68
N PRO A 66 -0.88 -0.32 -10.15
CA PRO A 66 0.32 -0.82 -9.46
C PRO A 66 1.41 0.26 -9.35
N ALA A 67 1.63 0.77 -8.14
CA ALA A 67 2.57 1.85 -7.89
C ALA A 67 4.04 1.40 -7.84
N SER A 68 4.29 0.10 -7.84
CA SER A 68 5.65 -0.50 -7.83
C SER A 68 6.51 -0.04 -9.01
N VAL A 69 5.91 0.20 -10.17
CA VAL A 69 6.62 0.68 -11.36
C VAL A 69 7.18 2.08 -11.12
N LEU A 70 6.43 2.96 -10.46
CA LEU A 70 6.90 4.30 -10.10
C LEU A 70 7.98 4.26 -9.02
N THR A 71 7.85 3.38 -8.02
CA THR A 71 8.86 3.25 -6.96
C THR A 71 10.21 2.78 -7.53
N ILE A 72 10.18 1.78 -8.41
CA ILE A 72 11.39 1.30 -9.11
C ILE A 72 11.92 2.38 -10.05
N GLY A 73 11.05 3.02 -10.82
CA GLY A 73 11.41 4.13 -11.73
C GLY A 73 12.03 5.31 -11.00
N GLY A 74 11.53 5.67 -9.81
CA GLY A 74 12.09 6.74 -8.99
C GLY A 74 13.50 6.42 -8.50
N GLY A 75 13.78 5.17 -8.14
CA GLY A 75 15.13 4.70 -7.84
C GLY A 75 16.05 4.71 -9.07
N TYR A 76 15.52 4.29 -10.22
CA TYR A 76 16.27 4.29 -11.49
C TYR A 76 16.64 5.71 -11.95
N LEU A 77 15.74 6.67 -11.80
CA LEU A 77 15.97 8.04 -12.24
C LEU A 77 16.80 8.85 -11.24
N PHE A 78 16.41 8.84 -9.96
CA PHE A 78 16.91 9.78 -8.95
C PHE A 78 17.87 9.15 -7.93
N GLY A 79 18.11 7.84 -8.03
CA GLY A 79 18.90 7.09 -7.07
C GLY A 79 18.20 6.92 -5.71
N LEU A 80 18.94 6.34 -4.77
CA LEU A 80 18.36 5.85 -3.51
C LEU A 80 17.76 6.96 -2.61
N PRO A 81 18.46 8.05 -2.26
CA PRO A 81 17.96 9.00 -1.27
C PRO A 81 16.75 9.79 -1.80
N MET A 82 16.85 10.30 -3.02
CA MET A 82 15.77 11.09 -3.64
C MET A 82 14.60 10.22 -4.07
N GLY A 83 14.85 8.99 -4.55
CA GLY A 83 13.80 8.03 -4.86
C GLY A 83 12.97 7.68 -3.63
N ILE A 84 13.60 7.43 -2.47
CA ILE A 84 12.89 7.15 -1.22
C ILE A 84 12.05 8.35 -0.78
N VAL A 85 12.59 9.58 -0.84
CA VAL A 85 11.84 10.78 -0.42
C VAL A 85 10.64 11.04 -1.33
N ALA A 86 10.85 10.97 -2.66
CA ALA A 86 9.78 11.16 -3.65
C ALA A 86 8.67 10.11 -3.49
N ASP A 87 9.03 8.84 -3.40
CA ASP A 87 8.10 7.72 -3.21
C ASP A 87 7.37 7.84 -1.87
N SER A 88 8.07 8.17 -0.79
CA SER A 88 7.46 8.32 0.55
C SER A 88 6.40 9.41 0.57
N ILE A 89 6.68 10.57 -0.02
CA ILE A 89 5.73 11.69 -0.08
C ILE A 89 4.53 11.31 -0.95
N GLY A 90 4.79 10.82 -2.17
CA GLY A 90 3.76 10.46 -3.12
C GLY A 90 2.85 9.33 -2.62
N SER A 91 3.43 8.26 -2.12
CA SER A 91 2.69 7.11 -1.57
C SER A 91 1.90 7.49 -0.33
N THR A 92 2.47 8.25 0.61
CA THR A 92 1.75 8.67 1.82
C THR A 92 0.60 9.62 1.49
N ALA A 93 0.81 10.57 0.56
CA ALA A 93 -0.24 11.47 0.09
C ALA A 93 -1.35 10.71 -0.66
N GLY A 94 -0.99 9.79 -1.56
CA GLY A 94 -1.92 8.93 -2.28
C GLY A 94 -2.72 8.02 -1.34
N ALA A 95 -2.06 7.38 -0.38
CA ALA A 95 -2.70 6.56 0.65
C ALA A 95 -3.68 7.39 1.48
N GLY A 96 -3.32 8.60 1.86
CA GLY A 96 -4.18 9.55 2.57
C GLY A 96 -5.40 9.96 1.74
N ALA A 97 -5.21 10.26 0.45
CA ALA A 97 -6.29 10.62 -0.45
C ALA A 97 -7.28 9.45 -0.66
N SER A 98 -6.80 8.25 -0.97
CA SER A 98 -7.65 7.06 -1.11
C SER A 98 -8.40 6.72 0.17
N PHE A 99 -7.73 6.88 1.32
CA PHE A 99 -8.35 6.69 2.62
C PHE A 99 -9.46 7.71 2.89
N LEU A 100 -9.23 8.99 2.60
CA LEU A 100 -10.26 10.03 2.76
C LEU A 100 -11.45 9.78 1.82
N LEU A 101 -11.19 9.45 0.55
CA LEU A 101 -12.24 9.10 -0.41
C LEU A 101 -13.05 7.88 0.04
N GLY A 102 -12.38 6.84 0.52
CA GLY A 102 -13.02 5.66 1.07
C GLY A 102 -13.89 5.99 2.29
N ARG A 103 -13.41 6.89 3.16
CA ARG A 103 -14.10 7.28 4.39
C ARG A 103 -15.33 8.16 4.15
N THR A 104 -15.27 9.07 3.18
CA THR A 104 -16.37 10.02 2.92
C THR A 104 -17.39 9.47 1.91
N ILE A 105 -16.93 8.82 0.85
CA ILE A 105 -17.79 8.38 -0.27
C ILE A 105 -18.01 6.86 -0.24
N GLY A 106 -16.96 6.10 0.05
CA GLY A 106 -16.96 4.63 -0.07
C GLY A 106 -17.46 3.86 1.15
N LYS A 107 -17.68 4.53 2.30
CA LYS A 107 -17.83 3.85 3.60
C LYS A 107 -18.97 2.84 3.61
N SER A 108 -20.17 3.22 3.15
CA SER A 108 -21.33 2.33 3.15
C SER A 108 -21.14 1.11 2.25
N PHE A 109 -20.45 1.26 1.11
CA PHE A 109 -20.16 0.16 0.19
C PHE A 109 -19.17 -0.83 0.81
N VAL A 110 -18.07 -0.30 1.34
CA VAL A 110 -17.01 -1.12 1.94
C VAL A 110 -17.53 -1.85 3.18
N VAL A 111 -18.25 -1.19 4.08
CA VAL A 111 -18.87 -1.83 5.26
C VAL A 111 -19.86 -2.92 4.84
N SER A 112 -20.71 -2.68 3.84
CA SER A 112 -21.66 -3.69 3.36
C SER A 112 -21.00 -4.95 2.80
N ARG A 113 -19.78 -4.84 2.27
CA ARG A 113 -19.01 -5.96 1.75
C ARG A 113 -18.20 -6.68 2.83
N LEU A 114 -17.81 -5.98 3.88
CA LEU A 114 -16.92 -6.51 4.91
C LEU A 114 -17.63 -7.00 6.18
N LYS A 115 -18.90 -6.64 6.39
CA LYS A 115 -19.67 -6.99 7.60
C LYS A 115 -19.69 -8.50 7.93
N ASP A 116 -19.59 -9.35 6.91
CA ASP A 116 -19.65 -10.81 7.02
C ASP A 116 -18.26 -11.46 7.16
N TYR A 117 -17.18 -10.66 7.13
CA TYR A 117 -15.81 -11.15 7.24
C TYR A 117 -15.31 -11.05 8.70
N PRO A 118 -15.19 -12.16 9.44
CA PRO A 118 -14.82 -12.14 10.85
C PRO A 118 -13.44 -11.52 11.09
N LYS A 119 -12.46 -11.78 10.21
CA LYS A 119 -11.12 -11.19 10.28
C LYS A 119 -11.13 -9.66 10.21
N PHE A 120 -12.05 -9.08 9.45
CA PHE A 120 -12.16 -7.63 9.36
C PHE A 120 -12.68 -7.02 10.67
N ARG A 121 -13.64 -7.66 11.34
CA ARG A 121 -14.11 -7.22 12.66
C ARG A 121 -13.01 -7.27 13.72
N LEU A 122 -12.18 -8.30 13.72
CA LEU A 122 -11.03 -8.38 14.65
C LEU A 122 -10.05 -7.24 14.45
N VAL A 123 -9.74 -6.92 13.19
CA VAL A 123 -8.89 -5.77 12.85
C VAL A 123 -9.54 -4.46 13.30
N GLU A 124 -10.85 -4.29 13.09
CA GLU A 124 -11.58 -3.09 13.51
C GLU A 124 -11.53 -2.89 15.04
N ILE A 125 -11.78 -3.96 15.82
CA ILE A 125 -11.70 -3.95 17.29
C ILE A 125 -10.28 -3.65 17.76
N ALA A 126 -9.27 -4.29 17.15
CA ALA A 126 -7.88 -4.05 17.49
C ALA A 126 -7.46 -2.59 17.20
N ILE A 127 -7.98 -2.01 16.10
CA ILE A 127 -7.75 -0.60 15.74
C ILE A 127 -8.39 0.37 16.75
N GLN A 128 -9.56 0.05 17.33
CA GLN A 128 -10.19 0.92 18.33
C GLN A 128 -9.28 1.18 19.55
N ARG A 129 -8.50 0.17 19.96
CA ARG A 129 -7.58 0.31 21.10
C ARG A 129 -6.20 0.83 20.69
N SER A 130 -5.69 0.43 19.53
CA SER A 130 -4.30 0.73 19.13
C SER A 130 -4.16 0.93 17.63
N GLY A 131 -4.92 1.88 17.07
CA GLY A 131 -4.99 2.14 15.62
C GLY A 131 -3.65 2.30 14.93
N PHE A 132 -2.72 3.09 15.50
CA PHE A 132 -1.37 3.24 14.96
C PHE A 132 -0.63 1.90 14.86
N LYS A 133 -0.56 1.14 15.96
CA LYS A 133 0.18 -0.13 16.04
C LYS A 133 -0.37 -1.16 15.05
N ILE A 134 -1.69 -1.30 14.98
CA ILE A 134 -2.34 -2.29 14.10
C ILE A 134 -2.15 -1.92 12.63
N VAL A 135 -2.34 -0.65 12.26
CA VAL A 135 -2.08 -0.21 10.88
C VAL A 135 -0.61 -0.41 10.50
N PHE A 136 0.31 -0.06 11.40
CA PHE A 136 1.75 -0.25 11.17
C PHE A 136 2.10 -1.71 10.92
N LEU A 137 1.60 -2.62 11.76
CA LEU A 137 1.85 -4.06 11.61
C LEU A 137 1.25 -4.62 10.32
N ILE A 138 0.03 -4.22 9.95
CA ILE A 138 -0.61 -4.65 8.70
C ILE A 138 0.15 -4.10 7.47
N ARG A 139 0.75 -2.91 7.57
CA ARG A 139 1.56 -2.33 6.48
C ARG A 139 2.90 -3.02 6.34
N LEU A 140 3.53 -3.39 7.45
CA LEU A 140 4.77 -4.17 7.46
C LEU A 140 4.57 -5.61 6.99
N ALA A 141 3.38 -6.18 7.20
CA ALA A 141 3.01 -7.49 6.70
C ALA A 141 2.09 -7.33 5.48
N PRO A 142 2.64 -7.20 4.23
CA PRO A 142 1.87 -6.92 3.02
C PRO A 142 1.01 -8.13 2.56
N LEU A 143 0.11 -8.57 3.44
CA LEU A 143 -0.86 -9.65 3.22
C LEU A 143 -2.00 -9.20 2.29
N VAL A 144 -2.24 -7.89 2.24
CA VAL A 144 -3.29 -7.26 1.45
C VAL A 144 -2.66 -6.28 0.47
N PRO A 145 -3.09 -6.25 -0.80
CA PRO A 145 -2.61 -5.29 -1.78
C PRO A 145 -2.76 -3.84 -1.29
N TYR A 146 -1.72 -3.03 -1.50
CA TYR A 146 -1.61 -1.64 -1.03
C TYR A 146 -2.87 -0.80 -1.29
N ASN A 147 -3.38 -0.83 -2.53
CA ASN A 147 -4.54 -0.03 -2.95
C ASN A 147 -5.82 -0.47 -2.21
N ILE A 148 -6.03 -1.78 -2.06
CA ILE A 148 -7.20 -2.33 -1.35
C ILE A 148 -7.13 -1.94 0.12
N LEU A 149 -5.95 -2.10 0.75
CA LEU A 149 -5.75 -1.84 2.16
C LEU A 149 -6.08 -0.39 2.54
N ASN A 150 -5.79 0.58 1.68
CA ASN A 150 -6.15 2.00 1.89
C ASN A 150 -7.67 2.17 2.10
N TYR A 151 -8.48 1.50 1.28
CA TYR A 151 -9.94 1.55 1.37
C TYR A 151 -10.48 0.71 2.53
N LEU A 152 -9.87 -0.45 2.84
CA LEU A 152 -10.26 -1.25 4.00
C LEU A 152 -10.06 -0.48 5.31
N LEU A 153 -8.91 0.18 5.47
CA LEU A 153 -8.61 0.95 6.67
C LEU A 153 -9.46 2.23 6.77
N SER A 154 -9.96 2.76 5.65
CA SER A 154 -10.81 3.96 5.62
C SER A 154 -12.11 3.82 6.41
N VAL A 155 -12.65 2.61 6.52
CA VAL A 155 -13.91 2.35 7.22
C VAL A 155 -13.73 2.01 8.69
N THR A 156 -12.49 1.76 9.12
CA THR A 156 -12.13 1.51 10.52
C THR A 156 -12.14 2.83 11.33
N PRO A 157 -12.12 2.78 12.67
CA PRO A 157 -12.09 3.98 13.50
C PRO A 157 -10.73 4.69 13.59
N VAL A 158 -9.70 4.24 12.85
CA VAL A 158 -8.37 4.85 12.91
C VAL A 158 -8.40 6.33 12.51
N SER A 159 -7.68 7.17 13.26
CA SER A 159 -7.51 8.60 12.93
C SER A 159 -6.67 8.76 11.66
N LEU A 160 -6.89 9.84 10.90
CA LEU A 160 -6.10 10.11 9.68
C LEU A 160 -4.61 10.23 10.00
N ARG A 161 -4.28 10.88 11.13
CA ARG A 161 -2.90 11.08 11.58
C ARG A 161 -2.21 9.75 11.85
N ASP A 162 -2.85 8.88 12.63
CA ASP A 162 -2.27 7.57 12.97
C ASP A 162 -2.14 6.71 11.72
N TYR A 163 -3.13 6.75 10.83
CA TYR A 163 -3.08 6.05 9.55
C TYR A 163 -1.91 6.52 8.68
N MET A 164 -1.72 7.83 8.52
CA MET A 164 -0.65 8.39 7.70
C MET A 164 0.74 8.05 8.27
N LEU A 165 0.95 8.27 9.57
CA LEU A 165 2.24 8.00 10.21
C LEU A 165 2.57 6.51 10.23
N ALA A 166 1.58 5.66 10.56
CA ALA A 166 1.76 4.22 10.57
C ALA A 166 1.99 3.67 9.15
N SER A 167 1.30 4.21 8.14
CA SER A 167 1.49 3.80 6.74
C SER A 167 2.86 4.23 6.23
N TRP A 168 3.26 5.47 6.49
CA TRP A 168 4.58 5.96 6.11
C TRP A 168 5.68 5.06 6.70
N LEU A 169 5.70 4.87 8.02
CA LEU A 169 6.70 4.04 8.69
C LEU A 169 6.62 2.56 8.30
N GLY A 170 5.42 2.01 8.16
CA GLY A 170 5.21 0.60 7.82
C GLY A 170 5.57 0.26 6.38
N MET A 171 5.54 1.24 5.47
CA MET A 171 5.90 1.04 4.06
C MET A 171 7.39 1.27 3.78
N MET A 172 8.10 2.01 4.65
CA MET A 172 9.52 2.35 4.47
C MET A 172 10.41 1.15 4.07
N PRO A 173 10.34 -0.03 4.72
CA PRO A 173 11.23 -1.15 4.34
C PRO A 173 11.01 -1.62 2.90
N LEU A 174 9.75 -1.67 2.45
CA LEU A 174 9.40 -2.07 1.09
C LEU A 174 9.78 -1.01 0.07
N THR A 175 9.53 0.26 0.37
CA THR A 175 9.97 1.40 -0.45
C THR A 175 11.49 1.35 -0.65
N VAL A 176 12.27 1.25 0.43
CA VAL A 176 13.74 1.22 0.36
C VAL A 176 14.22 0.08 -0.55
N ALA A 177 13.66 -1.12 -0.39
CA ALA A 177 14.07 -2.26 -1.21
C ALA A 177 13.74 -2.07 -2.70
N LEU A 178 12.54 -1.58 -3.04
CA LEU A 178 12.14 -1.36 -4.42
C LEU A 178 12.93 -0.21 -5.08
N VAL A 179 13.19 0.88 -4.36
CA VAL A 179 14.03 1.98 -4.84
C VAL A 179 15.48 1.52 -5.01
N TYR A 180 15.99 0.67 -4.11
CA TYR A 180 17.33 0.09 -4.24
C TYR A 180 17.45 -0.81 -5.47
N VAL A 181 16.44 -1.63 -5.76
CA VAL A 181 16.36 -2.40 -7.01
C VAL A 181 16.42 -1.47 -8.20
N GLY A 182 15.62 -0.39 -8.23
CA GLY A 182 15.65 0.61 -9.30
C GLY A 182 17.01 1.27 -9.49
N THR A 183 17.65 1.67 -8.39
CA THR A 183 18.99 2.28 -8.40
C THR A 183 20.04 1.31 -8.96
N THR A 184 19.97 0.04 -8.54
CA THR A 184 20.88 -1.00 -9.02
C THR A 184 20.67 -1.27 -10.50
N LEU A 185 19.43 -1.23 -11.00
CA LEU A 185 19.14 -1.39 -12.43
C LEU A 185 19.76 -0.26 -13.27
N LYS A 186 19.80 0.98 -12.76
CA LYS A 186 20.47 2.12 -13.42
C LYS A 186 21.97 1.88 -13.52
N ASP A 187 22.60 1.50 -12.40
CA ASP A 187 24.02 1.17 -12.36
C ASP A 187 24.35 0.05 -13.36
N LEU A 188 23.50 -0.97 -13.46
CA LEU A 188 23.68 -2.06 -14.43
C LEU A 188 23.55 -1.60 -15.89
N SER A 189 22.56 -0.76 -16.21
CA SER A 189 22.37 -0.25 -17.58
C SER A 189 23.50 0.67 -18.03
N ASP A 190 23.96 1.56 -17.13
CA ASP A 190 25.07 2.48 -17.41
C ASP A 190 26.39 1.70 -17.62
N VAL A 191 26.55 0.59 -16.89
CA VAL A 191 27.73 -0.29 -16.97
C VAL A 191 27.72 -1.19 -18.21
N THR A 192 26.55 -1.48 -18.80
CA THR A 192 26.46 -2.34 -20.00
C THR A 192 27.04 -1.64 -21.26
N HIS A 193 27.18 -0.31 -21.23
CA HIS A 193 27.92 0.45 -22.25
C HIS A 193 29.45 0.50 -22.05
N GLY A 194 29.98 -0.10 -20.97
CA GLY A 194 31.40 -0.09 -20.60
C GLY A 194 31.88 -1.43 -20.03
N LEU A 195 31.73 -2.52 -20.80
CA LEU A 195 32.07 -3.89 -20.40
C LEU A 195 33.58 -4.20 -20.34
N GLU A 196 34.44 -3.31 -19.82
CA GLU A 196 35.88 -3.63 -19.68
C GLU A 196 36.56 -3.27 -18.34
N GLN A 197 35.90 -2.71 -17.31
CA GLN A 197 36.63 -2.30 -16.09
C GLN A 197 35.99 -2.56 -14.71
N PHE A 198 35.07 -3.53 -14.55
CA PHE A 198 34.51 -3.81 -13.23
C PHE A 198 35.15 -5.01 -12.52
N SER A 199 35.78 -4.72 -11.36
CA SER A 199 36.32 -5.72 -10.42
C SER A 199 35.21 -6.59 -9.85
N THR A 200 35.45 -7.91 -9.79
CA THR A 200 34.59 -8.95 -9.18
C THR A 200 34.07 -8.56 -7.79
N SER A 201 34.82 -7.75 -7.04
CA SER A 201 34.47 -7.26 -5.71
C SER A 201 33.17 -6.44 -5.68
N ARG A 202 32.89 -5.60 -6.68
CA ARG A 202 31.71 -4.73 -6.70
C ARG A 202 30.41 -5.51 -6.92
N TRP A 203 30.44 -6.53 -7.75
CA TRP A 203 29.31 -7.46 -7.94
C TRP A 203 28.97 -8.22 -6.67
N VAL A 204 29.98 -8.63 -5.91
CA VAL A 204 29.78 -9.28 -4.61
C VAL A 204 29.05 -8.33 -3.66
N PHE A 205 29.43 -7.05 -3.58
CA PHE A 205 28.74 -6.06 -2.74
C PHE A 205 27.28 -5.82 -3.17
N ILE A 206 26.98 -5.73 -4.47
CA ILE A 206 25.62 -5.54 -4.98
C ILE A 206 24.74 -6.74 -4.63
N ILE A 207 25.20 -7.96 -4.95
CA ILE A 207 24.45 -9.20 -4.66
C ILE A 207 24.25 -9.34 -3.15
N LEU A 208 25.29 -9.07 -2.35
CA LEU A 208 25.20 -9.10 -0.89
C LEU A 208 24.18 -8.09 -0.37
N GLY A 209 24.16 -6.87 -0.91
CA GLY A 209 23.18 -5.83 -0.55
C GLY A 209 21.74 -6.23 -0.87
N ILE A 210 21.49 -6.84 -2.03
CA ILE A 210 20.17 -7.37 -2.40
C ILE A 210 19.76 -8.50 -1.44
N VAL A 211 20.66 -9.46 -1.20
CA VAL A 211 20.37 -10.60 -0.32
C VAL A 211 20.06 -10.14 1.10
N ILE A 212 20.87 -9.23 1.67
CA ILE A 212 20.63 -8.67 3.01
C ILE A 212 19.27 -7.95 3.05
N SER A 213 18.96 -7.14 2.04
CA SER A 213 17.68 -6.40 1.98
C SER A 213 16.47 -7.32 1.92
N VAL A 214 16.56 -8.39 1.12
CA VAL A 214 15.49 -9.40 0.99
C VAL A 214 15.33 -10.18 2.31
N VAL A 215 16.42 -10.63 2.92
CA VAL A 215 16.37 -11.34 4.21
C VAL A 215 15.78 -10.44 5.30
N LEU A 216 16.23 -9.19 5.39
CA LEU A 216 15.69 -8.22 6.35
C LEU A 216 14.20 -8.00 6.14
N MET A 217 13.75 -7.83 4.90
CA MET A 217 12.33 -7.68 4.57
C MET A 217 11.52 -8.91 4.99
N ILE A 218 12.01 -10.11 4.72
CA ILE A 218 11.34 -11.36 5.11
C ILE A 218 11.25 -11.45 6.64
N CYS A 219 12.33 -11.15 7.36
CA CYS A 219 12.34 -11.13 8.82
C CYS A 219 11.34 -10.12 9.38
N VAL A 220 11.36 -8.88 8.88
CA VAL A 220 10.42 -7.83 9.29
C VAL A 220 8.98 -8.23 9.02
N THR A 221 8.71 -8.79 7.84
CA THR A 221 7.37 -9.27 7.47
C THR A 221 6.91 -10.41 8.40
N LYS A 222 7.80 -11.36 8.70
CA LYS A 222 7.49 -12.48 9.61
C LYS A 222 7.23 -12.01 11.03
N VAL A 223 8.06 -11.11 11.55
CA VAL A 223 7.88 -10.52 12.89
C VAL A 223 6.59 -9.72 12.94
N ALA A 224 6.34 -8.85 11.96
CA ALA A 224 5.12 -8.06 11.89
C ALA A 224 3.87 -8.94 11.80
N LYS A 225 3.91 -10.01 11.00
CA LYS A 225 2.82 -10.97 10.91
C LYS A 225 2.60 -11.68 12.25
N SER A 226 3.66 -12.17 12.90
CA SER A 226 3.56 -12.84 14.21
C SER A 226 2.99 -11.90 15.28
N SER A 227 3.46 -10.65 15.32
CA SER A 227 2.95 -9.65 16.26
C SER A 227 1.52 -9.20 15.94
N LEU A 228 1.12 -9.22 14.67
CA LEU A 228 -0.26 -8.97 14.25
C LEU A 228 -1.16 -10.12 14.69
N ASP A 229 -0.75 -11.37 14.42
CA ASP A 229 -1.51 -12.55 14.82
C ASP A 229 -1.67 -12.60 16.35
N GLU A 230 -0.63 -12.28 17.13
CA GLU A 230 -0.69 -12.18 18.59
C GLU A 230 -1.62 -11.03 19.07
N ALA A 231 -1.55 -9.87 18.41
CA ALA A 231 -2.41 -8.73 18.72
C ALA A 231 -3.88 -8.97 18.36
N LEU A 232 -4.16 -9.85 17.41
CA LEU A 232 -5.52 -10.28 17.03
C LEU A 232 -6.01 -11.45 17.90
N ALA A 233 -5.15 -12.42 18.22
CA ALA A 233 -5.50 -13.62 18.99
C ALA A 233 -5.80 -13.33 20.47
N GLY A 234 -5.02 -12.47 21.12
CA GLY A 234 -5.31 -12.01 22.49
C GLY A 234 -6.57 -11.14 22.60
N ARG A 235 -7.36 -11.05 21.52
CA ARG A 235 -8.59 -10.26 21.38
C ARG A 235 -9.79 -11.05 20.86
N ASP A 236 -9.59 -12.34 20.57
CA ASP A 236 -10.68 -13.30 20.37
C ASP A 236 -11.26 -13.77 21.72
N GLU A 237 -10.48 -13.76 22.81
CA GLU A 237 -10.91 -14.22 24.14
C GLU A 237 -12.02 -13.34 24.76
N ASP A 238 -11.96 -12.01 24.64
CA ASP A 238 -13.00 -11.11 25.16
C ASP A 238 -14.34 -11.20 24.39
N ILE A 239 -14.34 -11.76 23.17
CA ILE A 239 -15.55 -11.98 22.37
C ILE A 239 -16.32 -13.22 22.85
N ASP A 240 -15.62 -14.29 23.23
CA ASP A 240 -16.26 -15.51 23.74
C ASP A 240 -16.78 -15.33 25.17
N ASP A 241 -16.05 -14.62 26.04
CA ASP A 241 -16.48 -14.37 27.43
C ASP A 241 -17.73 -13.47 27.53
N THR A 242 -17.87 -12.48 26.65
CA THR A 242 -19.08 -11.62 26.64
C THR A 242 -20.31 -12.38 26.08
N THR A 243 -20.08 -13.32 25.17
CA THR A 243 -21.13 -14.17 24.56
C THR A 243 -21.53 -15.34 25.47
N SER A 244 -20.61 -15.83 26.30
CA SER A 244 -20.86 -16.88 27.29
C SER A 244 -21.59 -16.33 28.52
N LEU A 245 -21.24 -15.12 29.00
CA LEU A 245 -21.93 -14.47 30.12
C LEU A 245 -23.39 -14.10 29.78
N THR A 246 -23.65 -13.61 28.57
CA THR A 246 -25.04 -13.36 28.11
C THR A 246 -25.85 -14.64 27.90
N ARG A 247 -25.20 -15.79 27.67
CA ARG A 247 -25.87 -17.10 27.58
C ARG A 247 -26.13 -17.73 28.96
N LEU A 248 -25.42 -17.30 30.01
CA LEU A 248 -25.63 -17.76 31.39
C LEU A 248 -26.66 -16.93 32.17
N GLU A 249 -26.92 -15.69 31.75
CA GLU A 249 -27.97 -14.82 32.33
C GLU A 249 -29.40 -15.12 31.83
N ASP A 250 -29.56 -16.02 30.84
CA ASP A 250 -30.88 -16.48 30.39
C ASP A 250 -31.00 -18.01 30.51
N PRO A 251 -31.37 -18.55 31.70
CA PRO A 251 -31.60 -19.99 31.87
C PRO A 251 -32.94 -20.46 31.27
N ASN A 252 -33.75 -19.56 30.70
CA ASN A 252 -35.15 -19.83 30.33
C ASN A 252 -35.49 -19.41 28.89
N HIS A 253 -34.64 -19.73 27.91
CA HIS A 253 -35.10 -19.83 26.54
C HIS A 253 -34.53 -21.00 25.74
#